data_AF-A0A1I7KKV6-F1
#
_entry.id   AF-A0A1I7KKV6-F1
#
_cell.length_a   1.000
_cell.length_b   1.000
_cell.length_c   1.000
_cell.angle_alpha   90.00
_cell.angle_beta   90.00
_cell.angle_gamma   90.00
#
_symmetry.space_group_name_H-M   'P 1'
#
loop_
_entity.id
_entity.type
_entity.pdbx_description
1 polymer ?
#
loop_
_entity_poly.entity_id
_entity_poly.type
_entity_poly.pdbx_seq_one_letter_code
_entity_poly.pdbx_strand_id
1 'polypeptide(L)'
;MKTTTFTWGWESHPRQTDPKQTRQHMARLMRSWRRAKSNLGRPINKVTLLERTSTCRVYQVINTPSGEKATFSIRTMQACTQSSANMPK
;
A
#
# COMPACT_ATOMS: atom_id res chain seq x y z
N MET A 1 6.15 -11.80 -16.27
CA MET A 1 6.07 -11.80 -14.78
C MET A 1 5.10 -10.70 -14.32
N LYS A 2 4.39 -10.86 -13.20
CA LYS A 2 3.56 -9.78 -12.64
C LYS A 2 4.38 -9.01 -11.60
N THR A 3 4.53 -7.70 -11.77
CA THR A 3 5.27 -6.86 -10.83
C THR A 3 4.27 -6.19 -9.90
N THR A 4 4.48 -6.30 -8.58
CA THR A 4 3.65 -5.61 -7.58
C THR A 4 4.44 -4.48 -6.97
N THR A 5 3.93 -3.26 -7.08
CA THR A 5 4.49 -2.05 -6.48
C THR A 5 3.70 -1.69 -5.24
N PHE A 6 4.41 -1.42 -4.15
CA PHE A 6 3.84 -0.95 -2.89
C PHE A 6 4.27 0.49 -2.68
N THR A 7 3.30 1.36 -2.42
CA THR A 7 3.58 2.77 -2.16
C THR A 7 2.88 3.18 -0.88
N TRP A 8 3.59 3.88 0.01
CA TRP A 8 3.00 4.35 1.25
C TRP A 8 3.58 5.70 1.67
N GLY A 9 2.83 6.44 2.47
CA GLY A 9 3.28 7.70 3.05
C GLY A 9 2.17 8.38 3.84
N TRP A 10 2.57 9.17 4.84
CA TRP A 10 1.70 10.12 5.54
C TRP A 10 1.35 11.28 4.61
N GLU A 11 0.18 11.89 4.79
CA GLU A 11 -0.30 13.04 4.01
C GLU A 11 0.68 14.22 4.07
N SER A 12 1.37 14.36 5.19
CA SER A 12 2.43 15.33 5.46
C SER A 12 3.75 15.05 4.73
N HIS A 13 3.93 13.86 4.13
CA HIS A 13 5.20 13.41 3.54
C HIS A 13 5.03 12.87 2.11
N PRO A 14 6.07 12.96 1.26
CA PRO A 14 6.03 12.33 -0.05
C PRO A 14 5.80 10.82 0.05
N ARG A 15 4.92 10.29 -0.81
CA ARG A 15 4.66 8.85 -0.92
C ARG A 15 5.90 8.15 -1.47
N GLN A 16 6.40 7.16 -0.74
CA GLN A 16 7.58 6.39 -1.11
C GLN A 16 7.20 5.00 -1.61
N THR A 17 7.89 4.56 -2.66
CA THR A 17 7.78 3.18 -3.16
C THR A 17 8.71 2.29 -2.35
N ASP A 18 8.20 1.16 -1.88
CA ASP A 18 8.98 0.17 -1.13
C ASP A 18 9.20 -1.09 -1.97
N PRO A 19 10.39 -1.27 -2.58
CA PRO A 19 10.69 -2.42 -3.42
C PRO A 19 10.95 -3.71 -2.62
N LYS A 20 11.20 -3.60 -1.31
CA LYS A 20 11.41 -4.76 -0.43
C LYS A 20 10.09 -5.27 0.14
N GLN A 21 9.01 -4.51 -0.04
CA GLN A 21 7.72 -4.85 0.53
C GLN A 21 7.08 -6.04 -0.17
N THR A 22 6.47 -6.92 0.61
CA THR A 22 5.71 -8.07 0.10
C THR A 22 4.25 -7.99 0.54
N ARG A 23 3.37 -8.70 -0.17
CA ARG A 23 1.94 -8.79 0.22
C ARG A 23 1.77 -9.38 1.62
N GLN A 24 2.60 -10.36 1.99
CA GLN A 24 2.53 -11.00 3.30
C GLN A 24 2.96 -10.05 4.42
N HIS A 25 4.07 -9.33 4.23
CA HIS A 25 4.55 -8.35 5.20
C HIS A 25 3.51 -7.23 5.39
N MET A 26 2.94 -6.73 4.29
CA MET A 26 1.84 -5.77 4.33
C MET A 26 0.66 -6.30 5.13
N ALA A 27 0.21 -7.52 4.87
CA ALA A 27 -0.92 -8.11 5.59
C ALA A 27 -0.65 -8.26 7.10
N ARG A 28 0.61 -8.52 7.50
CA ARG A 28 1.02 -8.49 8.91
C ARG A 28 0.92 -7.07 9.46
N LEU A 29 1.49 -6.10 8.78
CA LEU A 29 1.51 -4.70 9.19
C LEU A 29 0.10 -4.09 9.33
N MET A 30 -0.81 -4.36 8.39
CA MET A 30 -2.22 -3.95 8.51
C MET A 30 -2.93 -4.57 9.71
N ARG A 31 -2.66 -5.86 9.99
CA ARG A 31 -3.23 -6.52 11.18
C ARG A 31 -2.69 -5.90 12.45
N SER A 32 -1.39 -5.59 12.50
CA SER A 32 -0.78 -4.87 13.61
C SER A 32 -1.42 -3.50 13.81
N TRP A 33 -1.59 -2.71 12.75
CA TRP A 33 -2.25 -1.40 12.85
C TRP A 33 -3.69 -1.48 13.34
N ARG A 34 -4.50 -2.42 12.84
CA ARG A 34 -5.89 -2.60 13.32
C ARG A 34 -5.97 -3.05 14.78
N ARG A 35 -4.95 -3.76 15.27
CA ARG A 35 -4.90 -4.27 16.66
C ARG A 35 -4.22 -3.30 17.61
N ALA A 36 -3.48 -2.31 17.09
CA ALA A 36 -2.75 -1.34 17.90
C ALA A 36 -3.73 -0.52 18.75
N LYS A 37 -3.56 -0.61 20.06
CA LYS A 37 -4.31 0.14 21.06
C LYS A 37 -3.34 0.98 21.87
N SER A 38 -3.78 2.15 22.31
CA SER A 38 -3.05 2.99 23.26
C SER A 38 -3.07 2.32 24.63
N ASN A 39 -2.28 2.86 25.57
CA ASN A 39 -2.28 2.41 26.97
C ASN A 39 -3.67 2.52 27.63
N LEU A 40 -4.58 3.34 27.07
CA LEU A 40 -5.97 3.49 27.49
C LEU A 40 -6.93 2.52 26.78
N GLY A 41 -6.42 1.54 26.03
CA GLY A 41 -7.21 0.55 25.30
C GLY A 41 -7.93 1.08 24.04
N ARG A 42 -7.73 2.36 23.69
CA ARG A 42 -8.35 2.99 22.51
C ARG A 42 -7.59 2.62 21.24
N PRO A 43 -8.24 2.39 20.09
CA PRO A 43 -7.55 2.15 18.82
C PRO A 43 -6.60 3.31 18.50
N ILE A 44 -5.37 3.01 18.07
CA ILE A 44 -4.40 4.02 17.61
C ILE A 44 -4.59 4.32 16.12
N ASN A 45 -5.01 3.32 15.34
CA ASN A 45 -5.16 3.46 13.91
C ASN A 45 -6.55 3.00 13.46
N LYS A 46 -7.20 3.79 12.62
CA LYS A 46 -8.38 3.38 11.86
C LYS A 46 -7.96 3.09 10.43
N VAL A 47 -8.24 1.88 9.96
CA VAL A 47 -7.84 1.42 8.63
C VAL A 47 -9.08 1.27 7.75
N THR A 48 -9.13 2.01 6.65
CA THR A 48 -10.24 2.01 5.69
C THR A 48 -9.75 1.56 4.32
N LEU A 49 -10.51 0.73 3.62
CA LEU A 49 -10.26 0.40 2.21
C LEU A 49 -10.96 1.46 1.36
N LEU A 50 -10.19 2.26 0.61
CA LEU A 50 -10.73 3.31 -0.25
C LEU A 50 -11.05 2.79 -1.65
N GLU A 51 -10.17 1.97 -2.22
CA GLU A 51 -10.30 1.48 -3.59
C GLU A 51 -9.90 0.01 -3.67
N ARG A 52 -10.67 -0.77 -4.43
CA ARG A 52 -10.37 -2.17 -4.71
C ARG A 52 -10.72 -2.50 -6.15
N THR A 53 -9.69 -2.68 -6.97
CA THR A 53 -9.80 -3.19 -8.34
C THR A 53 -8.97 -4.47 -8.50
N SER A 54 -8.98 -5.04 -9.70
CA SER A 54 -8.19 -6.23 -10.03
C SER A 54 -6.68 -5.95 -10.02
N THR A 55 -6.28 -4.71 -10.28
CA THR A 55 -4.87 -4.28 -10.40
C THR A 55 -4.46 -3.29 -9.30
N CYS A 56 -5.39 -2.69 -8.57
CA CYS A 56 -5.12 -1.69 -7.55
C CYS A 56 -5.85 -1.99 -6.24
N ARG A 57 -5.20 -1.72 -5.10
CA ARG A 57 -5.86 -1.61 -3.80
C ARG A 57 -5.31 -0.39 -3.07
N VAL A 58 -6.18 0.46 -2.56
CA VAL A 58 -5.80 1.65 -1.82
C VAL A 58 -6.44 1.60 -0.44
N TYR A 59 -5.61 1.73 0.58
CA TYR A 59 -6.02 1.80 1.98
C TYR A 59 -5.67 3.16 2.54
N GLN A 60 -6.53 3.67 3.41
CA GLN A 60 -6.27 4.81 4.27
C GLN A 60 -6.03 4.31 5.69
N VAL A 61 -5.03 4.88 6.33
CA VAL A 61 -4.74 4.67 7.74
C VAL A 61 -4.83 6.03 8.42
N ILE A 62 -5.69 6.16 9.42
CA ILE A 62 -5.84 7.39 10.19
C ILE A 62 -5.27 7.11 11.57
N ASN A 63 -4.25 7.87 11.98
CA ASN A 63 -3.81 7.91 13.36
C ASN A 63 -4.89 8.65 14.16
N THR A 64 -5.59 7.95 15.05
CA THR A 64 -6.72 8.50 15.79
C THR A 64 -6.31 9.57 16.82
N PRO A 65 -5.15 9.47 17.52
CA PRO A 65 -4.64 10.57 18.34
C PRO A 65 -4.34 11.86 17.59
N SER A 66 -3.60 11.81 16.47
CA SER A 66 -3.15 13.01 15.76
C SER A 66 -4.11 13.47 14.67
N GLY A 67 -5.02 12.60 14.23
CA GLY A 67 -5.85 12.82 13.03
C GLY A 67 -5.10 12.66 11.71
N GLU A 68 -3.80 12.39 11.76
CA GLU A 68 -2.95 12.30 10.59
C GLU A 68 -3.32 11.10 9.72
N LYS A 69 -3.35 11.30 8.41
CA LYS A 69 -3.75 10.29 7.45
C LYS A 69 -2.53 9.78 6.70
N ALA A 70 -2.44 8.49 6.50
CA ALA A 70 -1.54 7.86 5.56
C ALA A 70 -2.33 7.12 4.50
N THR A 71 -1.76 7.04 3.31
CA THR A 71 -2.30 6.23 2.22
C THR A 71 -1.33 5.12 1.89
N PHE A 72 -1.84 3.90 1.74
CA PHE A 72 -1.09 2.73 1.32
C PHE A 72 -1.72 2.17 0.06
N SER A 73 -0.98 2.12 -1.05
CA SER A 73 -1.45 1.59 -2.32
C SER A 73 -0.64 0.39 -2.78
N ILE A 74 -1.34 -0.58 -3.37
CA ILE A 74 -0.79 -1.79 -3.97
C ILE A 74 -1.20 -1.77 -5.43
N ARG A 75 -0.23 -1.66 -6.34
CA ARG A 75 -0.48 -1.76 -7.78
C ARG A 75 0.18 -3.01 -8.32
N THR A 76 -0.58 -3.86 -8.99
CA THR A 76 -0.08 -5.05 -9.67
C THR A 76 -0.11 -4.78 -11.17
N MET A 77 1.06 -4.60 -11.77
CA MET A 77 1.21 -4.48 -13.21
C MET A 77 1.48 -5.86 -13.82
N GLN A 78 0.82 -6.15 -14.94
CA GLN A 78 1.28 -7.22 -15.83
C GLN A 78 2.54 -6.72 -16.55
N ALA A 79 3.59 -7.54 -16.66
CA ALA A 79 4.71 -7.18 -17.52
C ALA A 79 4.17 -6.90 -18.92
N CYS A 80 4.44 -5.71 -19.43
CA CYS A 80 4.33 -5.44 -20.85
C CYS A 80 5.38 -6.34 -21.51
N THR A 81 4.96 -7.38 -22.21
CA THR A 81 5.84 -8.11 -23.11
C THR A 81 6.27 -7.08 -24.15
N GLN A 82 7.48 -6.53 -24.01
CA GLN A 82 8.11 -5.75 -25.06
C GLN A 82 8.25 -6.69 -26.26
N SER A 83 7.28 -6.63 -27.17
CA SER A 83 7.38 -7.26 -28.47
C SER A 83 8.44 -6.47 -29.21
N SER A 84 9.68 -6.95 -29.16
CA SER A 84 10.77 -6.46 -29.98
C SER A 84 10.42 -6.80 -31.42
N ALA A 85 9.69 -5.90 -32.08
CA ALA A 85 9.41 -6.01 -33.51
C ALA A 85 10.75 -5.91 -34.24
N ASN A 86 11.23 -7.05 -34.73
CA ASN A 86 12.27 -7.19 -35.73
C ASN A 86 12.08 -6.11 -36.80
N MET A 87 13.00 -5.14 -36.87
CA MET A 87 13.21 -4.39 -38.11
C MET A 87 14.09 -5.27 -39.02
N PRO A 88 13.59 -5.70 -40.20
CA PRO A 88 14.45 -6.32 -41.19
C PRO A 88 15.42 -5.28 -41.79
N LYS A 89 16.57 -5.80 -42.22
CA LYS A 89 17.73 -5.10 -42.80
C LYS A 89 17.38 -4.30 -44.05
#